data_AF-A0A2S9FIE3-F1
#
_entry.id   AF-A0A2S9FIE3-F1
#
_cell.length_a   1.000
_cell.length_b   1.000
_cell.length_c   1.000
_cell.angle_alpha   90.00
_cell.angle_beta   90.00
_cell.angle_gamma   90.00
#
_symmetry.space_group_name_H-M   'P 1'
#
loop_
_entity.id
_entity.type
_entity.pdbx_description
1 polymer ?
#
loop_
_entity_poly.entity_id
_entity_poly.type
_entity_poly.pdbx_seq_one_letter_code
_entity_poly.pdbx_strand_id
1 'polypeptide(L)'
;ADGRLILGIGSGWKQKDYDEYGYEFGTAGSRLDDLAAAMPRIEARLGALNPQPVRDIPVLIGGGGEKKTLRLVAEHAGIWHSFSDRDSYPRKADILARHCADVGRDPLTIERAALGLCRALDALREEAEELTSLGISMLTVGVNGPDYDLSQAEALCRWRDRRAEA
;
A
#
# COMPACT_ATOMS: atom_id res chain seq x y z
N ALA A 1 -3.36 5.57 19.74
CA ALA A 1 -3.47 5.75 18.27
C ALA A 1 -4.88 6.15 17.85
N ASP A 2 -5.91 5.93 18.67
CA ASP A 2 -7.28 6.46 18.46
C ASP A 2 -7.85 6.12 17.08
N GLY A 3 -7.61 4.89 16.63
CA GLY A 3 -8.05 4.43 15.32
C GLY A 3 -7.17 4.89 14.16
N ARG A 4 -5.97 5.42 14.37
CA ARG A 4 -5.10 5.85 13.26
C ARG A 4 -4.14 4.78 12.74
N LEU A 5 -4.20 3.57 13.30
CA LEU A 5 -3.34 2.47 12.87
C LEU A 5 -3.77 1.94 11.49
N ILE A 6 -2.79 1.73 10.62
CA ILE A 6 -2.87 0.96 9.38
C ILE A 6 -1.83 -0.17 9.50
N LEU A 7 -2.24 -1.41 9.24
CA LEU A 7 -1.31 -2.54 9.20
C LEU A 7 -0.69 -2.64 7.81
N GLY A 8 0.47 -1.99 7.62
CA GLY A 8 1.28 -2.15 6.42
C GLY A 8 2.05 -3.45 6.43
N ILE A 9 1.84 -4.31 5.44
CA ILE A 9 2.52 -5.61 5.32
C ILE A 9 2.90 -5.91 3.87
N GLY A 10 3.97 -6.68 3.69
CA GLY A 10 4.42 -7.19 2.39
C GLY A 10 5.18 -8.50 2.57
N SER A 11 5.60 -9.11 1.47
CA SER A 11 6.27 -10.43 1.50
C SER A 11 7.74 -10.38 1.93
N GLY A 12 8.27 -9.21 2.27
CA GLY A 12 9.69 -9.01 2.53
C GLY A 12 10.55 -9.00 1.25
N TRP A 13 11.51 -8.07 1.18
CA TRP A 13 12.37 -7.90 0.00
C TRP A 13 13.86 -7.87 0.34
N LYS A 14 14.21 -7.57 1.59
CA LYS A 14 15.59 -7.32 2.03
C LYS A 14 16.22 -8.59 2.58
N GLN A 15 17.07 -9.24 1.77
CA GLN A 15 17.74 -10.48 2.17
C GLN A 15 18.56 -10.36 3.46
N LYS A 16 19.22 -9.21 3.67
CA LYS A 16 20.01 -8.94 4.87
C LYS A 16 19.21 -9.19 6.17
N ASP A 17 17.94 -8.79 6.20
CA ASP A 17 17.10 -8.98 7.39
C ASP A 17 16.90 -10.48 7.67
N TYR A 18 16.67 -11.28 6.62
CA TYR A 18 16.51 -12.74 6.74
C TYR A 18 17.78 -13.39 7.26
N ASP A 19 18.93 -13.03 6.70
CA ASP A 19 20.24 -13.55 7.12
C ASP A 19 20.52 -13.21 8.60
N GLU A 20 20.23 -11.98 9.03
CA GLU A 20 20.48 -11.52 10.41
C GLU A 20 19.51 -12.13 11.44
N TYR A 21 18.26 -12.38 11.07
CA TYR A 21 17.28 -13.03 11.93
C TYR A 21 17.29 -14.57 11.85
N GLY A 22 18.10 -15.16 10.95
CA GLY A 22 18.21 -16.60 10.78
C GLY A 22 17.03 -17.25 10.04
N TYR A 23 16.34 -16.49 9.17
CA TYR A 23 15.29 -16.99 8.31
C TYR A 23 15.83 -17.37 6.92
N GLU A 24 15.21 -18.35 6.27
CA GLU A 24 15.48 -18.66 4.86
C GLU A 24 14.87 -17.57 3.97
N PHE A 25 15.68 -16.95 3.09
CA PHE A 25 15.18 -15.90 2.20
C PHE A 25 14.25 -16.41 1.09
N GLY A 26 14.52 -17.61 0.56
CA GLY A 26 13.71 -18.25 -0.47
C GLY A 26 13.63 -17.46 -1.78
N THR A 27 12.53 -17.67 -2.53
CA THR A 27 12.22 -16.98 -3.77
C THR A 27 11.19 -15.87 -3.54
N ALA A 28 10.97 -14.98 -4.51
CA ALA A 28 9.83 -14.07 -4.45
C ALA A 28 8.48 -14.83 -4.36
N GLY A 29 8.39 -15.98 -5.03
CA GLY A 29 7.20 -16.81 -5.02
C GLY A 29 6.91 -17.42 -3.65
N SER A 30 7.91 -17.98 -2.98
CA SER A 30 7.76 -18.63 -1.67
C SER A 30 7.44 -17.61 -0.58
N ARG A 31 8.10 -16.45 -0.60
CA ARG A 31 7.80 -15.35 0.33
C ARG A 31 6.36 -14.83 0.20
N LEU A 32 5.81 -14.83 -1.02
CA LEU A 32 4.40 -14.51 -1.24
C LEU A 32 3.47 -15.63 -0.76
N ASP A 33 3.90 -16.89 -0.81
CA ASP A 33 3.15 -18.01 -0.22
C ASP A 33 3.15 -17.93 1.32
N ASP A 34 4.26 -17.51 1.93
CA ASP A 34 4.33 -17.26 3.38
C ASP A 34 3.37 -16.14 3.79
N LEU A 35 3.33 -15.04 3.03
CA LEU A 35 2.38 -13.95 3.26
C LEU A 35 0.93 -14.46 3.12
N ALA A 36 0.63 -15.23 2.08
CA ALA A 36 -0.69 -15.82 1.88
C ALA A 36 -1.12 -16.71 3.05
N ALA A 37 -0.20 -17.52 3.59
CA ALA A 37 -0.46 -18.36 4.75
C ALA A 37 -0.61 -17.56 6.07
N ALA A 38 0.05 -16.40 6.17
CA ALA A 38 0.01 -15.54 7.35
C ALA A 38 -1.28 -14.71 7.43
N MET A 39 -1.84 -14.26 6.30
CA MET A 39 -2.97 -13.32 6.30
C MET A 39 -4.19 -13.82 7.09
N PRO A 40 -4.73 -15.04 6.87
CA PRO A 40 -5.84 -15.54 7.67
C PRO A 40 -5.52 -15.65 9.17
N ARG A 41 -4.26 -15.95 9.53
CA ARG A 41 -3.83 -16.03 10.94
C ARG A 41 -3.81 -14.66 11.59
N ILE A 42 -3.36 -13.64 10.87
CA ILE A 42 -3.35 -12.25 11.32
C ILE A 42 -4.78 -11.77 11.54
N GLU A 43 -5.66 -11.94 10.54
CA GLU A 43 -7.07 -11.52 10.61
C GLU A 43 -7.79 -12.19 11.80
N ALA A 44 -7.63 -13.52 11.94
CA ALA A 44 -8.20 -14.26 13.07
C ALA A 44 -7.66 -13.74 14.42
N ARG A 45 -6.36 -13.41 14.50
CA ARG A 45 -5.78 -12.90 15.74
C ARG A 45 -6.30 -11.51 16.08
N LEU A 46 -6.40 -10.61 15.09
CA LEU A 46 -6.92 -9.26 15.28
C LEU A 46 -8.38 -9.28 15.77
N GLY A 47 -9.21 -10.16 15.20
CA GLY A 47 -10.61 -10.34 15.63
C GLY A 47 -10.75 -10.93 17.05
N ALA A 48 -9.71 -11.57 17.59
CA ALA A 48 -9.71 -12.19 18.91
C ALA A 48 -9.00 -11.38 20.00
N LEU A 49 -8.59 -10.14 19.71
CA LEU A 49 -7.90 -9.30 20.70
C LEU A 49 -8.81 -8.89 21.87
N ASN A 50 -8.21 -8.70 23.04
CA ASN A 50 -8.88 -8.16 24.21
C ASN A 50 -7.95 -7.16 24.92
N PRO A 51 -8.28 -5.85 24.96
CA PRO A 51 -9.47 -5.23 24.36
C PRO A 51 -9.46 -5.30 22.82
N GLN A 52 -10.64 -5.18 22.21
CA GLN A 52 -10.78 -5.09 20.77
C GLN A 52 -10.19 -3.77 20.24
N PRO A 53 -9.71 -3.74 18.98
CA PRO A 53 -9.39 -2.50 18.30
C PRO A 53 -10.57 -1.53 18.29
N VAL A 54 -10.29 -0.22 18.37
CA VAL A 54 -11.34 0.83 18.38
C VAL A 54 -12.12 0.95 17.07
N ARG A 55 -11.63 0.31 16.00
CA ARG A 55 -12.27 0.12 14.70
C ARG A 55 -11.60 -1.05 13.97
N ASP A 56 -12.18 -1.48 12.86
CA ASP A 56 -11.51 -2.41 11.95
C ASP A 56 -10.19 -1.81 11.43
N ILE A 57 -9.08 -2.55 11.56
CA ILE A 57 -7.73 -2.05 11.23
C ILE A 57 -7.48 -2.30 9.74
N PRO A 58 -7.24 -1.26 8.90
CA PRO A 58 -7.06 -1.46 7.47
C PRO A 58 -5.73 -2.16 7.25
N VAL A 59 -5.77 -3.23 6.48
CA VAL A 59 -4.56 -3.89 5.99
C VAL A 59 -4.12 -3.17 4.71
N LEU A 60 -2.88 -2.67 4.73
CA LEU A 60 -2.22 -2.15 3.55
C LEU A 60 -1.24 -3.20 3.03
N ILE A 61 -1.46 -3.69 1.80
CA ILE A 61 -0.52 -4.58 1.14
C ILE A 61 0.26 -3.80 0.08
N GLY A 62 1.58 -3.86 0.19
CA GLY A 62 2.51 -3.22 -0.74
C GLY A 62 3.04 -4.17 -1.81
N GLY A 63 3.05 -3.73 -3.06
CA GLY A 63 3.72 -4.43 -4.16
C GLY A 63 2.89 -4.48 -5.45
N GLY A 64 3.52 -4.92 -6.53
CA GLY A 64 2.95 -4.85 -7.88
C GLY A 64 2.96 -6.15 -8.67
N GLY A 65 3.09 -7.31 -8.01
CA GLY A 65 3.10 -8.62 -8.65
C GLY A 65 1.71 -9.05 -9.15
N GLU A 66 1.55 -9.14 -10.47
CA GLU A 66 0.24 -9.33 -11.12
C GLU A 66 -0.51 -10.61 -10.71
N LYS A 67 0.21 -11.70 -10.41
CA LYS A 67 -0.39 -13.02 -10.15
C LYS A 67 -0.74 -13.26 -8.68
N LYS A 68 0.21 -13.06 -7.78
CA LYS A 68 0.07 -13.39 -6.35
C LYS A 68 -0.23 -12.16 -5.50
N THR A 69 0.53 -11.07 -5.67
CA THR A 69 0.34 -9.86 -4.85
C THR A 69 -1.03 -9.24 -5.06
N LEU A 70 -1.45 -9.02 -6.31
CA LEU A 70 -2.78 -8.43 -6.58
C LEU A 70 -3.94 -9.34 -6.18
N ARG A 71 -3.75 -10.66 -6.22
CA ARG A 71 -4.72 -11.62 -5.66
C ARG A 71 -4.84 -11.45 -4.14
N LEU A 72 -3.72 -11.40 -3.42
CA LEU A 72 -3.70 -11.16 -1.98
C LEU A 72 -4.31 -9.81 -1.59
N VAL A 73 -4.09 -8.77 -2.42
CA VAL A 73 -4.74 -7.48 -2.24
C VAL A 73 -6.25 -7.60 -2.36
N ALA A 74 -6.75 -8.29 -3.40
CA ALA A 74 -8.18 -8.53 -3.59
C ALA A 74 -8.80 -9.31 -2.41
N GLU A 75 -8.10 -10.33 -1.92
CA GLU A 75 -8.56 -11.20 -0.82
C GLU A 75 -8.54 -10.50 0.54
N HIS A 76 -7.51 -9.70 0.85
CA HIS A 76 -7.21 -9.31 2.24
C HIS A 76 -6.99 -7.81 2.49
N ALA A 77 -6.67 -7.01 1.47
CA ALA A 77 -6.26 -5.61 1.70
C ALA A 77 -7.44 -4.65 1.76
N GLY A 78 -7.40 -3.68 2.67
CA GLY A 78 -8.21 -2.47 2.61
C GLY A 78 -7.52 -1.36 1.80
N ILE A 79 -6.20 -1.42 1.66
CA ILE A 79 -5.39 -0.43 0.94
C ILE A 79 -4.35 -1.16 0.09
N TRP A 80 -4.23 -0.78 -1.18
CA TRP A 80 -3.18 -1.28 -2.06
C TRP A 80 -2.13 -0.20 -2.30
N HIS A 81 -0.90 -0.43 -1.86
CA HIS A 81 0.24 0.42 -2.23
C HIS A 81 0.92 -0.16 -3.48
N SER A 82 0.67 0.51 -4.60
CA SER A 82 0.97 -0.02 -5.94
C SER A 82 2.44 0.04 -6.35
N PHE A 83 3.22 0.97 -5.76
CA PHE A 83 4.59 1.32 -6.21
C PHE A 83 4.72 1.47 -7.73
N SER A 84 3.65 1.91 -8.39
CA SER A 84 3.56 2.04 -9.85
C SER A 84 3.50 3.51 -10.22
N ASP A 85 4.06 3.84 -11.39
CA ASP A 85 3.94 5.16 -12.00
C ASP A 85 2.62 5.29 -12.79
N ARG A 86 2.38 6.47 -13.36
CA ARG A 86 1.19 6.79 -14.17
C ARG A 86 0.97 5.84 -15.35
N ASP A 87 2.04 5.31 -15.94
CA ASP A 87 1.97 4.52 -17.16
C ASP A 87 1.70 3.04 -16.85
N SER A 88 2.27 2.53 -15.76
CA SER A 88 2.10 1.14 -15.33
C SER A 88 0.89 0.90 -14.42
N TYR A 89 0.39 1.93 -13.73
CA TYR A 89 -0.74 1.82 -12.80
C TYR A 89 -2.04 1.31 -13.46
N PRO A 90 -2.52 1.85 -14.61
CA PRO A 90 -3.81 1.46 -15.18
C PRO A 90 -3.91 -0.04 -15.45
N ARG A 91 -2.86 -0.63 -16.04
CA ARG A 91 -2.78 -2.08 -16.29
C ARG A 91 -2.91 -2.88 -15.00
N LYS A 92 -2.25 -2.47 -13.93
CA LYS A 92 -2.29 -3.20 -12.65
C LYS A 92 -3.63 -3.02 -11.94
N ALA A 93 -4.25 -1.85 -12.05
CA ALA A 93 -5.59 -1.61 -11.55
C ALA A 93 -6.61 -2.54 -12.23
N ASP A 94 -6.52 -2.74 -13.55
CA ASP A 94 -7.37 -3.69 -14.29
C ASP A 94 -7.17 -5.13 -13.80
N ILE A 95 -5.93 -5.53 -13.55
CA ILE A 95 -5.63 -6.88 -13.05
C ILE A 95 -6.16 -7.06 -11.63
N LEU A 96 -6.01 -6.05 -10.77
CA LEU A 96 -6.62 -6.08 -9.44
C LEU A 96 -8.15 -6.21 -9.52
N ALA A 97 -8.80 -5.47 -10.43
CA ALA A 97 -10.24 -5.57 -10.64
C ALA A 97 -10.68 -6.98 -11.06
N ARG A 98 -9.90 -7.68 -11.89
CA ARG A 98 -10.15 -9.09 -12.25
C ARG A 98 -10.03 -10.01 -11.04
N HIS A 99 -8.97 -9.88 -10.23
CA HIS A 99 -8.85 -10.67 -9.00
C HIS A 99 -9.98 -10.38 -8.00
N CYS A 100 -10.44 -9.12 -7.92
CA CYS A 100 -11.60 -8.76 -7.11
C CYS A 100 -12.88 -9.44 -7.62
N ALA A 101 -13.09 -9.48 -8.93
CA ALA A 101 -14.21 -10.20 -9.54
C ALA A 101 -14.16 -11.70 -9.25
N ASP A 102 -12.97 -12.32 -9.30
CA ASP A 102 -12.78 -13.75 -9.00
C ASP A 102 -13.18 -14.12 -7.56
N VAL A 103 -13.04 -13.18 -6.60
CA VAL A 103 -13.42 -13.37 -5.19
C VAL A 103 -14.74 -12.70 -4.81
N GLY A 104 -15.47 -12.14 -5.78
CA GLY A 104 -16.77 -11.49 -5.55
C GLY A 104 -16.71 -10.18 -4.77
N ARG A 105 -15.59 -9.44 -4.85
CA ARG A 105 -15.35 -8.18 -4.14
C ARG A 105 -15.47 -6.98 -5.08
N ASP A 106 -16.03 -5.89 -4.60
CA ASP A 106 -15.99 -4.60 -5.31
C ASP A 106 -14.59 -3.97 -5.18
N PRO A 107 -13.86 -3.75 -6.29
CA PRO A 107 -12.52 -3.16 -6.25
C PRO A 107 -12.49 -1.73 -5.67
N LEU A 108 -13.62 -1.01 -5.65
CA LEU A 108 -13.72 0.33 -5.06
C LEU A 108 -13.66 0.31 -3.52
N THR A 109 -13.86 -0.85 -2.89
CA THR A 109 -13.70 -1.02 -1.44
C THR A 109 -12.23 -1.06 -0.99
N ILE A 110 -11.30 -1.10 -1.95
CA ILE A 110 -9.87 -1.07 -1.68
C ILE A 110 -9.39 0.34 -2.00
N GLU A 111 -8.75 1.00 -1.05
CA GLU A 111 -8.12 2.30 -1.26
C GLU A 111 -6.86 2.16 -2.14
N ARG A 112 -6.53 3.17 -2.94
CA ARG A 112 -5.38 3.16 -3.85
C ARG A 112 -4.30 4.10 -3.32
N ALA A 113 -3.12 3.54 -3.09
CA ALA A 113 -1.95 4.26 -2.63
C ALA A 113 -0.78 4.18 -3.64
N ALA A 114 -0.02 5.26 -3.75
CA ALA A 114 1.19 5.33 -4.55
C ALA A 114 2.29 6.14 -3.83
N LEU A 115 3.53 5.96 -4.29
CA LEU A 115 4.69 6.72 -3.84
C LEU A 115 4.96 7.82 -4.86
N GLY A 116 5.04 9.08 -4.40
CA GLY A 116 5.55 10.17 -5.23
C GLY A 116 7.04 9.96 -5.50
N LEU A 117 7.42 9.94 -6.77
CA LEU A 117 8.79 9.66 -7.22
C LEU A 117 9.54 10.95 -7.55
N CYS A 118 8.83 12.03 -7.86
CA CYS A 118 9.43 13.31 -8.19
C CYS A 118 10.08 13.99 -6.97
N ARG A 119 11.34 14.44 -7.14
CA ARG A 119 12.07 15.19 -6.09
C ARG A 119 11.73 16.67 -6.08
N ALA A 120 11.61 17.28 -7.26
CA ALA A 120 11.26 18.69 -7.41
C ALA A 120 9.78 18.93 -7.04
N LEU A 121 9.51 19.98 -6.27
CA LEU A 121 8.18 20.22 -5.70
C LEU A 121 7.09 20.48 -6.75
N ASP A 122 7.42 21.16 -7.84
CA ASP A 122 6.43 21.43 -8.90
C ASP A 122 6.10 20.16 -9.69
N ALA A 123 7.12 19.40 -10.09
CA ALA A 123 6.93 18.10 -10.71
C ALA A 123 6.17 17.11 -9.80
N LEU A 124 6.40 17.16 -8.48
CA LEU A 124 5.67 16.33 -7.51
C LEU A 124 4.18 16.71 -7.44
N ARG A 125 3.83 17.99 -7.61
CA ARG A 125 2.42 18.42 -7.66
C ARG A 125 1.74 18.01 -8.95
N GLU A 126 2.45 18.09 -10.08
CA GLU A 126 1.96 17.59 -11.36
C GLU A 126 1.72 16.08 -11.30
N GLU A 127 2.69 15.32 -10.77
CA GLU A 127 2.55 13.88 -10.53
C GLU A 127 1.36 13.57 -9.60
N ALA A 128 1.16 14.34 -8.53
CA ALA A 128 0.00 14.18 -7.65
C ALA A 128 -1.33 14.39 -8.37
N GLU A 129 -1.43 15.38 -9.26
CA GLU A 129 -2.62 15.62 -10.09
C GLU A 129 -2.89 14.42 -11.00
N GLU A 130 -1.86 13.92 -11.68
CA GLU A 130 -1.98 12.78 -12.57
C GLU A 130 -2.40 11.50 -11.82
N LEU A 131 -1.73 11.17 -10.72
CA LEU A 131 -2.05 9.98 -9.93
C LEU A 131 -3.47 10.06 -9.34
N THR A 132 -3.90 11.22 -8.85
CA THR A 132 -5.26 11.37 -8.33
C THR A 132 -6.33 11.31 -9.42
N SER A 133 -6.03 11.76 -10.65
CA SER A 133 -6.92 11.57 -11.81
C SER A 133 -7.14 10.09 -12.17
N LEU A 134 -6.21 9.22 -11.78
CA LEU A 134 -6.31 7.76 -11.92
C LEU A 134 -7.02 7.07 -10.74
N GLY A 135 -7.58 7.85 -9.80
CA GLY A 135 -8.30 7.34 -8.64
C GLY A 135 -7.41 6.92 -7.47
N ILE A 136 -6.12 7.30 -7.47
CA ILE A 136 -5.26 7.16 -6.29
C ILE A 136 -5.68 8.20 -5.26
N SER A 137 -5.98 7.77 -4.03
CA SER A 137 -6.45 8.66 -2.95
C SER A 137 -5.41 8.88 -1.86
N MET A 138 -4.41 8.00 -1.77
CA MET A 138 -3.32 8.09 -0.80
C MET A 138 -1.98 8.29 -1.49
N LEU A 139 -1.36 9.44 -1.27
CA LEU A 139 -0.01 9.73 -1.74
C LEU A 139 0.97 9.60 -0.58
N THR A 140 2.07 8.88 -0.82
CA THR A 140 3.17 8.73 0.16
C THR A 140 4.43 9.39 -0.38
N VAL A 141 5.27 9.90 0.51
CA VAL A 141 6.59 10.46 0.17
C VAL A 141 7.66 9.82 1.06
N GLY A 142 8.83 9.57 0.48
CA GLY A 142 9.95 8.98 1.21
C GLY A 142 10.76 10.04 1.93
N VAL A 143 10.87 9.93 3.26
CA VAL A 143 11.71 10.81 4.09
C VAL A 143 12.78 9.97 4.74
N ASN A 144 14.04 10.39 4.61
CA ASN A 144 15.17 9.71 5.21
C ASN A 144 15.90 10.65 6.17
N GLY A 145 16.43 10.09 7.26
CA GLY A 145 17.24 10.82 8.22
C GLY A 145 18.65 11.12 7.70
N PRO A 146 19.47 11.85 8.48
CA PRO A 146 19.18 12.27 9.86
C PRO A 146 18.31 13.53 9.97
N ASP A 147 18.20 14.34 8.91
CA ASP A 147 17.58 15.66 9.01
C ASP A 147 16.06 15.66 8.73
N TYR A 148 15.53 14.56 8.17
CA TYR A 148 14.11 14.32 7.93
C TYR A 148 13.37 15.51 7.27
N ASP A 149 13.81 15.92 6.08
CA ASP A 149 13.15 16.99 5.31
C ASP A 149 11.71 16.61 4.91
N LEU A 150 10.74 17.36 5.43
CA LEU A 150 9.30 17.17 5.19
C LEU A 150 8.73 18.08 4.09
N SER A 151 9.57 18.82 3.37
CA SER A 151 9.12 19.82 2.37
C SER A 151 8.18 19.22 1.31
N GLN A 152 8.42 17.97 0.91
CA GLN A 152 7.54 17.26 -0.03
C GLN A 152 6.17 16.97 0.56
N ALA A 153 6.11 16.49 1.81
CA ALA A 153 4.86 16.22 2.51
C ALA A 153 4.06 17.51 2.71
N GLU A 154 4.72 18.60 3.13
CA GLU A 154 4.07 19.90 3.28
C GLU A 154 3.52 20.43 1.95
N ALA A 155 4.29 20.29 0.87
CA ALA A 155 3.86 20.72 -0.46
C ALA A 155 2.61 19.97 -0.94
N LEU A 156 2.54 18.65 -0.71
CA LEU A 156 1.38 17.83 -1.05
C LEU A 156 0.17 18.13 -0.15
N CYS A 157 0.36 18.34 1.15
CA CYS A 157 -0.73 18.77 2.04
C CYS A 157 -1.33 20.10 1.58
N ARG A 158 -0.51 21.11 1.30
CA ARG A 158 -0.98 22.40 0.79
C ARG A 158 -1.68 22.28 -0.56
N TRP A 159 -1.21 21.38 -1.44
CA TRP A 159 -1.86 21.11 -2.72
C TRP A 159 -3.24 20.45 -2.53
N ARG A 160 -3.34 19.44 -1.66
CA ARG A 160 -4.61 18.78 -1.30
C ARG A 160 -5.61 19.77 -0.71
N ASP A 161 -5.18 20.60 0.23
CA ASP A 161 -6.07 21.53 0.93
C ASP A 161 -6.66 22.56 -0.05
N ARG A 162 -5.86 23.07 -0.99
CA ARG A 162 -6.36 23.95 -2.07
C ARG A 162 -7.38 23.28 -2.99
N ARG A 163 -7.25 21.97 -3.26
CA ARG A 163 -8.23 21.22 -4.06
C ARG A 163 -9.55 21.02 -3.33
N ALA A 164 -9.54 20.93 -2.01
CA ALA A 164 -10.76 20.75 -1.23
C ALA A 164 -11.58 22.05 -1.11
N GLU A 165 -10.95 23.20 -1.33
CA GLU A 165 -11.58 24.53 -1.30
C GLU A 165 -12.14 24.98 -2.66
N ALA A 166 -11.74 24.34 -3.76
CA ALA A 166 -12.15 24.65 -5.14
C ALA A 166 -13.38 23.87 -5.59
#